data_AF-A0A2V9NEY1-F1
#
_entry.id   AF-A0A2V9NEY1-F1
#
_cell.length_a   1.000
_cell.length_b   1.000
_cell.length_c   1.000
_cell.angle_alpha   90.00
_cell.angle_beta   90.00
_cell.angle_gamma   90.00
#
_symmetry.space_group_name_H-M   'P 1'
#
loop_
_entity.id
_entity.type
_entity.pdbx_description
1 polymer ?
#
loop_
_entity_poly.entity_id
_entity_poly.type
_entity_poly.pdbx_seq_one_letter_code
_entity_poly.pdbx_strand_id
1 'polypeptide(L)' 'PVFVALNMTAQPQTVNFKLKGFGVDGKTLRVLLAAPDPANSELSMTGVKLEPFGVLIAAVE' A
#
# COMPACT_ATOMS: atom_id res chain seq x y z
N PRO A 1 5.73 -6.25 -9.98
CA PRO A 1 5.07 -6.98 -8.87
C PRO A 1 3.79 -6.25 -8.46
N VAL A 2 2.76 -6.97 -7.99
CA VAL A 2 1.52 -6.34 -7.50
C VAL A 2 1.47 -6.49 -5.99
N PHE A 3 1.15 -5.39 -5.32
CA PHE A 3 1.04 -5.28 -3.89
C PHE A 3 -0.43 -5.03 -3.51
N VAL A 4 -0.93 -5.76 -2.52
CA VAL A 4 -2.31 -5.64 -2.03
C VAL A 4 -2.28 -5.52 -0.50
N ALA A 5 -2.96 -4.50 0.03
CA ALA A 5 -3.16 -4.29 1.46
C ALA A 5 -4.64 -4.07 1.78
N LEU A 6 -5.08 -4.65 2.89
CA LEU A 6 -6.44 -4.57 3.38
C LEU A 6 -6.40 -4.24 4.86
N ASN A 7 -7.02 -3.14 5.26
CA ASN A 7 -7.28 -2.88 6.67
C ASN A 7 -8.66 -3.45 7.02
N MET A 8 -8.72 -4.61 7.65
CA MET A 8 -10.00 -5.23 8.06
C MET A 8 -10.52 -4.73 9.42
N THR A 9 -9.97 -3.63 9.93
CA THR A 9 -10.32 -3.08 11.24
C THR A 9 -11.04 -1.74 11.11
N ALA A 10 -11.76 -1.36 12.16
CA ALA A 10 -12.43 -0.06 12.26
C ALA A 10 -11.46 1.09 12.63
N GLN A 11 -10.16 0.82 12.74
CA GLN A 11 -9.14 1.79 13.14
C GLN A 11 -8.14 1.99 11.99
N PRO A 12 -7.60 3.20 11.79
CA PRO A 12 -6.52 3.39 10.82
C PRO A 12 -5.31 2.53 11.16
N GLN A 13 -4.67 1.96 10.14
CA GLN A 13 -3.47 1.14 10.30
C GLN A 13 -2.36 1.66 9.41
N THR A 14 -1.15 1.78 9.95
CA THR A 14 0.05 2.06 9.14
C THR A 14 0.81 0.76 8.97
N VAL A 15 1.03 0.38 7.72
CA VAL A 15 1.73 -0.85 7.40
C VAL A 15 3.08 -0.52 6.78
N ASN A 16 4.13 -1.06 7.39
CA ASN A 16 5.51 -0.93 6.92
C ASN A 16 5.92 -2.24 6.27
N PHE A 17 6.23 -2.20 4.98
CA PHE A 17 6.53 -3.41 4.23
C PHE A 17 8.04 -3.62 4.10
N LYS A 18 8.57 -4.63 4.79
CA LYS A 18 9.95 -5.09 4.59
C LYS A 18 10.02 -6.07 3.41
N LEU A 19 9.75 -5.61 2.20
CA LEU A 19 9.68 -6.48 1.00
C LEU A 19 11.04 -6.94 0.46
N LYS A 20 12.15 -6.32 0.92
CA LYS A 20 13.51 -6.72 0.55
C LYS A 20 13.82 -8.20 0.83
N GLY A 21 13.25 -8.76 1.90
CA GLY A 21 13.41 -10.18 2.23
C GLY A 21 12.75 -11.13 1.24
N PHE A 22 11.92 -10.60 0.33
CA PHE A 22 11.18 -11.34 -0.69
C PHE A 22 11.64 -11.00 -2.12
N GLY A 23 12.81 -10.35 -2.27
CA GLY A 23 13.38 -10.02 -3.58
C GLY A 23 12.67 -8.88 -4.31
N VAL A 24 11.90 -8.05 -3.58
CA VAL A 24 11.23 -6.87 -4.13
C VAL A 24 12.00 -5.63 -3.68
N ASP A 25 12.74 -5.03 -4.61
CA ASP A 25 13.63 -3.89 -4.38
C ASP A 25 13.07 -2.53 -4.80
N GLY A 26 11.81 -2.50 -5.28
CA GLY A 26 11.13 -1.26 -5.61
C GLY A 26 11.03 -0.33 -4.40
N LYS A 27 11.08 0.97 -4.66
CA LYS A 27 10.99 2.01 -3.61
C LYS A 27 9.65 2.73 -3.63
N THR A 28 8.95 2.62 -4.75
CA THR A 28 7.75 3.39 -5.04
C THR A 28 6.61 2.43 -5.34
N LEU A 29 5.42 2.80 -4.88
CA LEU A 29 4.17 2.12 -5.18
C LEU A 29 3.34 3.02 -6.07
N ARG A 30 3.13 2.61 -7.31
CA ARG A 30 2.14 3.25 -8.18
C ARG A 30 0.77 2.71 -7.83
N VAL A 31 -0.09 3.57 -7.27
CA VAL A 31 -1.45 3.18 -6.89
C VAL A 31 -2.26 2.83 -8.13
N LEU A 32 -2.82 1.63 -8.14
CA LEU A 32 -3.74 1.15 -9.18
C LEU A 32 -5.19 1.30 -8.73
N LEU A 33 -5.46 1.01 -7.45
CA LEU A 33 -6.75 1.17 -6.81
C LEU A 33 -6.53 1.51 -5.33
N ALA A 34 -7.28 2.47 -4.84
CA ALA A 34 -7.38 2.79 -3.43
C ALA A 34 -8.85 3.05 -3.08
N ALA A 35 -9.23 2.69 -1.87
CA ALA A 35 -10.52 3.05 -1.29
C ALA A 35 -10.35 3.22 0.23
N PRO A 36 -10.98 4.21 0.87
CA PRO A 36 -11.89 5.21 0.27
C PRO A 36 -11.16 6.32 -0.51
N ASP A 37 -9.84 6.41 -0.39
CA ASP A 37 -9.05 7.46 -1.03
C ASP A 37 -8.93 7.27 -2.55
N PRO A 38 -8.82 8.35 -3.34
CA PRO A 38 -8.71 8.26 -4.79
C PRO A 38 -7.38 7.63 -5.23
N ALA A 39 -7.46 6.74 -6.23
CA ALA A 39 -6.29 6.16 -6.87
C ALA A 39 -5.66 7.18 -7.83
N ASN A 40 -4.66 7.96 -7.37
CA ASN A 40 -3.86 8.85 -8.23
C ASN A 40 -2.59 9.39 -7.54
N SER A 41 -1.90 8.56 -6.77
CA SER A 41 -0.68 8.96 -6.07
C SER A 41 0.42 7.91 -6.20
N GLU A 42 1.67 8.37 -6.26
CA GLU A 42 2.82 7.54 -5.94
C GLU A 42 2.97 7.52 -4.42
N LEU A 43 3.13 6.33 -3.85
CA LEU A 43 3.34 6.16 -2.41
C LEU A 43 4.74 5.64 -2.16
N SER A 44 5.38 6.17 -1.12
CA SER A 44 6.63 5.59 -0.61
C SER A 44 6.33 4.25 0.06
N MET A 45 7.17 3.24 -0.19
CA MET A 45 7.08 1.95 0.50
C MET A 45 7.44 2.01 2.00
N THR A 46 7.93 3.14 2.50
CA THR A 46 8.40 3.28 3.90
C THR A 46 7.28 3.33 4.93
N GLY A 47 6.01 3.36 4.50
CA GLY A 47 4.86 3.28 5.38
C GLY A 47 3.61 3.76 4.67
N VAL A 48 2.64 2.86 4.50
CA VAL A 48 1.34 3.18 3.91
C VAL A 48 0.31 3.24 5.02
N LYS A 49 -0.36 4.39 5.17
CA LYS A 49 -1.53 4.52 6.02
C LYS A 49 -2.75 4.02 5.27
N LEU A 50 -3.52 3.14 5.89
CA LEU A 50 -4.82 2.67 5.42
C LEU A 50 -5.89 3.16 6.39
N GLU A 51 -6.90 3.81 5.85
CA GLU A 51 -8.10 4.18 6.60
C GLU A 51 -8.87 2.93 7.08
N PRO A 52 -9.80 3.06 8.04
CA PRO A 52 -10.67 1.96 8.46
C PRO A 52 -11.36 1.30 7.27
N PHE A 53 -11.30 -0.03 7.20
CA PHE A 53 -11.84 -0.80 6.06
C PHE A 53 -11.24 -0.42 4.69
N GLY A 54 -10.08 0.25 4.69
CA GLY A 54 -9.41 0.72 3.49
C GLY A 54 -8.68 -0.39 2.74
N VAL A 55 -8.58 -0.20 1.43
CA VAL A 55 -7.93 -1.11 0.48
C VAL A 55 -6.92 -0.34 -0.33
N LEU A 56 -5.75 -0.95 -0.55
CA LEU A 56 -4.74 -0.47 -1.49
C LEU A 56 -4.30 -1.61 -2.41
N ILE A 57 -4.33 -1.36 -3.71
CA ILE A 57 -3.69 -2.18 -4.74
C ILE A 57 -2.71 -1.28 -5.49
N ALA A 58 -1.45 -1.70 -5.56
CA ALA A 58 -0.39 -0.93 -6.20
C ALA A 58 0.57 -1.81 -7.01
N ALA A 59 1.16 -1.23 -8.06
CA ALA A 59 2.30 -1.81 -8.73
C ALA A 59 3.59 -1.35 -8.03
N VAL A 60 4.51 -2.29 -7.81
CA VAL A 60 5.84 -1.97 -7.27
C VAL A 60 6.76 -1.56 -8.41
N GLU A 61 7.36 -0.37 -8.28
CA GLU A 61 8.33 0.22 -9.21
C GLU A 61 9.70 0.43 -8.54
#